data_AF-A0A7C5J6X2-F1
#
_entry.id   AF-A0A7C5J6X2-F1
#
_cell.length_a   1.000
_cell.length_b   1.000
_cell.length_c   1.000
_cell.angle_alpha   90.00
_cell.angle_beta   90.00
_cell.angle_gamma   90.00
#
_symmetry.space_group_name_H-M   'P 1'
#
loop_
_entity.id
_entity.type
_entity.pdbx_description
1 polymer ?
#
loop_
_entity_poly.entity_id
_entity_poly.type
_entity_poly.pdbx_seq_one_letter_code
_entity_poly.pdbx_strand_id
1 'polypeptide(L)'
;MKRTPVSFRLAWLLMLLSLLAVAPPAAADEATEEARKHYDAGVVAMEKGDCSAAVVEFEKAMAVKPHYQIAGNLGACEVELKK
;
A
#
# COMPACT_ATOMS: atom_id res chain seq x y z
N MET A 1 -6.91 32.41 46.34
CA MET A 1 -6.46 31.12 45.78
C MET A 1 -7.18 30.90 44.45
N LYS A 2 -6.57 31.29 43.32
CA LYS A 2 -7.20 31.23 41.98
C LYS A 2 -6.74 29.94 41.29
N ARG A 3 -7.57 28.90 41.27
CA ARG A 3 -7.29 27.65 40.56
C ARG A 3 -7.47 27.91 39.06
N THR A 4 -6.38 28.02 38.32
CA THR A 4 -6.41 28.14 36.86
C THR A 4 -6.98 26.85 36.23
N PRO A 5 -7.79 26.94 35.16
CA PRO A 5 -8.48 25.79 34.57
C PRO A 5 -7.53 25.00 33.65
N VAL A 6 -6.55 24.31 34.24
CA VAL A 6 -5.66 23.39 33.52
C VAL A 6 -6.46 22.27 32.83
N SER A 7 -7.62 21.90 33.38
CA SER A 7 -8.54 20.90 32.85
C SER A 7 -9.11 21.24 31.47
N PHE A 8 -9.32 22.53 31.16
CA PHE A 8 -9.95 22.93 29.90
C PHE A 8 -9.01 22.80 28.70
N ARG A 9 -7.74 23.17 28.90
CA ARG A 9 -6.70 23.05 27.87
C ARG A 9 -6.36 21.59 27.59
N LEU A 10 -6.32 20.75 28.62
CA LEU A 10 -6.09 19.32 28.48
C LEU A 10 -7.26 18.62 27.79
N ALA A 11 -8.50 18.99 28.13
CA ALA A 11 -9.70 18.47 27.46
C ALA A 11 -9.74 18.86 25.97
N TRP A 12 -9.37 20.10 25.64
CA TRP A 12 -9.27 20.56 24.25
C TRP A 12 -8.15 19.85 23.47
N LEU A 13 -7.00 19.61 24.11
CA LEU A 13 -5.90 18.85 23.49
C LEU A 13 -6.28 17.39 23.25
N LEU A 14 -7.00 16.75 24.18
CA LEU A 14 -7.47 15.38 24.02
C LEU A 14 -8.56 15.27 22.94
N MET A 15 -9.45 16.26 22.84
CA MET A 15 -10.43 16.34 21.76
C MET A 15 -9.76 16.52 20.39
N LEU A 16 -8.75 17.39 20.29
CA LEU A 16 -7.97 17.57 19.07
C LEU A 16 -7.15 16.32 18.70
N LEU A 17 -6.63 15.59 19.70
CA LEU A 17 -5.88 14.35 19.48
C LEU A 17 -6.78 13.21 18.97
N SER A 18 -8.06 13.19 19.37
CA SER A 18 -9.02 12.18 18.91
C SER A 18 -9.37 12.30 17.42
N LEU A 19 -9.22 13.47 16.81
CA LEU A 19 -9.50 13.68 15.38
C LEU A 19 -8.37 13.23 14.45
N LEU A 20 -7.17 12.93 14.96
CA LEU A 20 -6.02 12.61 14.10
C LEU A 20 -5.95 11.13 13.64
N ALA A 21 -6.74 10.23 14.22
CA ALA A 21 -6.48 8.78 14.09
C ALA A 21 -7.36 8.02 13.09
N VAL A 22 -8.37 8.65 12.47
CA VAL A 22 -9.26 7.94 11.54
C VAL A 22 -8.96 8.38 10.11
N ALA A 23 -7.98 7.71 9.49
CA ALA A 23 -7.86 7.74 8.04
C ALA A 23 -9.13 7.10 7.44
N PRO A 24 -9.79 7.72 6.45
CA PRO A 24 -10.97 7.14 5.84
C PRO A 24 -10.61 5.81 5.16
N PRO A 25 -11.42 4.76 5.33
CA PRO A 25 -11.14 3.43 4.78
C PRO A 25 -10.95 3.43 3.26
N ALA A 26 -11.56 4.40 2.57
CA ALA A 26 -11.45 4.57 1.11
C ALA A 26 -10.01 4.66 0.59
N ALA A 27 -9.11 5.37 1.28
CA ALA A 27 -7.73 5.55 0.79
C ALA A 27 -6.92 4.24 0.83
N ALA A 28 -7.19 3.36 1.78
CA ALA A 28 -6.53 2.05 1.89
C ALA A 28 -7.10 1.03 0.90
N ASP A 29 -8.41 1.10 0.63
CA ASP A 29 -9.09 0.26 -0.36
C ASP A 29 -8.67 0.62 -1.79
N GLU A 30 -8.57 1.92 -2.13
CA GLU A 30 -8.12 2.38 -3.44
C GLU A 30 -6.68 1.94 -3.76
N ALA A 31 -5.75 2.13 -2.80
CA ALA A 31 -4.37 1.65 -2.95
C ALA A 31 -4.32 0.12 -3.11
N THR A 32 -5.19 -0.62 -2.40
CA THR A 32 -5.25 -2.08 -2.55
C THR A 32 -5.76 -2.49 -3.94
N GLU A 33 -6.71 -1.76 -4.51
CA GLU A 33 -7.23 -2.01 -5.85
C GLU A 33 -6.22 -1.65 -6.95
N GLU A 34 -5.44 -0.57 -6.77
CA GLU A 34 -4.33 -0.22 -7.67
C GLU A 34 -3.26 -1.32 -7.68
N ALA A 35 -2.84 -1.81 -6.51
CA ALA A 35 -1.89 -2.92 -6.42
C ALA A 35 -2.42 -4.19 -7.11
N ARG A 36 -3.72 -4.49 -6.96
CA ARG A 36 -4.36 -5.64 -7.62
C ARG A 36 -4.32 -5.52 -9.14
N LYS A 37 -4.65 -4.35 -9.69
CA LYS A 37 -4.62 -4.11 -11.14
C LYS A 37 -3.24 -4.34 -11.74
N HIS A 38 -2.20 -3.84 -11.07
CA HIS A 38 -0.81 -4.07 -11.48
C HIS A 38 -0.42 -5.54 -11.36
N TYR A 39 -0.82 -6.23 -10.29
CA TYR A 39 -0.59 -7.66 -10.15
C TYR A 39 -1.24 -8.47 -11.29
N ASP A 40 -2.52 -8.21 -11.57
CA ASP A 40 -3.26 -8.94 -12.62
C ASP A 40 -2.65 -8.66 -14.02
N ALA A 41 -2.23 -7.42 -14.29
CA ALA A 41 -1.53 -7.07 -15.52
C ALA A 41 -0.19 -7.82 -15.65
N GLY A 42 0.58 -7.93 -14.55
CA GLY A 42 1.81 -8.70 -14.51
C GLY A 42 1.59 -10.19 -14.77
N VAL A 43 0.53 -10.78 -14.20
CA VAL A 43 0.14 -12.18 -14.47
C VAL A 43 -0.19 -12.38 -15.95
N VAL A 44 -1.00 -11.50 -16.55
CA VAL A 44 -1.33 -11.58 -17.98
C VAL A 44 -0.08 -11.44 -18.87
N ALA A 45 0.88 -10.59 -18.50
CA ALA A 45 2.14 -10.46 -19.23
C ALA A 45 3.00 -11.73 -19.12
N MET A 46 3.08 -12.31 -17.92
CA MET A 46 3.78 -13.56 -17.67
C MET A 46 3.17 -14.74 -18.45
N GLU A 47 1.83 -14.83 -18.51
CA GLU A 47 1.11 -15.84 -19.32
C GLU A 47 1.37 -15.70 -20.83
N LYS A 48 1.67 -14.48 -21.30
CA LYS A 48 2.08 -14.20 -22.67
C LYS A 48 3.57 -14.45 -22.93
N GLY A 49 4.34 -14.82 -21.89
CA GLY A 49 5.79 -14.99 -21.95
C GLY A 49 6.58 -13.67 -21.93
N ASP A 50 5.92 -12.52 -21.74
CA ASP A 50 6.58 -11.22 -21.66
C ASP A 50 7.02 -10.93 -20.21
N CYS A 51 8.10 -11.60 -19.80
CA CYS A 51 8.65 -11.42 -18.45
C CYS A 51 9.15 -9.98 -18.21
N SER A 52 9.57 -9.27 -19.26
CA SER A 52 10.02 -7.87 -19.14
C SER A 52 8.87 -6.95 -18.74
N ALA A 53 7.71 -7.07 -19.40
CA ALA A 53 6.52 -6.31 -19.03
C ALA A 53 5.97 -6.75 -17.66
N ALA A 54 6.02 -8.04 -17.35
CA ALA A 54 5.54 -8.58 -16.08
C ALA A 54 6.31 -8.00 -14.88
N VAL A 55 7.65 -7.90 -14.95
CA VAL A 55 8.47 -7.29 -13.89
C VAL A 55 8.02 -5.86 -13.60
N VAL A 56 7.84 -5.04 -14.63
CA VAL A 56 7.42 -3.64 -14.46
C VAL A 56 6.09 -3.52 -13.72
N GLU A 57 5.11 -4.36 -14.06
CA GLU A 57 3.81 -4.35 -13.41
C GLU A 57 3.88 -4.91 -11.97
N PHE A 58 4.65 -5.96 -11.73
CA PHE A 58 4.84 -6.47 -10.37
C PHE A 58 5.59 -5.49 -9.45
N GLU A 59 6.55 -4.73 -9.96
CA GLU A 59 7.23 -3.68 -9.19
C GLU A 59 6.26 -2.57 -8.77
N LYS A 60 5.36 -2.15 -9.66
CA LYS A 60 4.29 -1.18 -9.33
C LYS A 60 3.37 -1.73 -8.24
N ALA A 61 2.95 -2.98 -8.36
CA ALA A 61 2.12 -3.63 -7.34
C ALA A 61 2.84 -3.70 -5.98
N MET A 62 4.13 -4.06 -5.98
CA MET A 62 4.96 -4.15 -4.78
C MET A 62 5.17 -2.80 -4.10
N ALA A 63 5.31 -1.71 -4.87
CA ALA A 63 5.47 -0.36 -4.35
C ALA A 63 4.24 0.13 -3.58
N VAL A 64 3.04 -0.32 -3.99
CA VAL A 64 1.78 0.05 -3.34
C VAL A 64 1.48 -0.88 -2.15
N LYS A 65 1.58 -2.20 -2.36
CA LYS A 65 1.28 -3.21 -1.33
C LYS A 65 2.21 -4.42 -1.44
N PRO A 66 3.30 -4.45 -0.67
CA PRO A 66 4.20 -5.58 -0.66
C PRO A 66 3.49 -6.89 -0.29
N HIS A 67 3.68 -7.93 -1.09
CA HIS A 67 3.07 -9.24 -0.87
C HIS A 67 3.94 -10.37 -1.42
N TYR A 68 3.96 -11.52 -0.72
CA TYR A 68 4.84 -12.64 -1.08
C TYR A 68 4.53 -13.24 -2.46
N GLN A 69 3.26 -13.22 -2.89
CA GLN A 69 2.88 -13.71 -4.23
C GLN A 69 3.47 -12.84 -5.34
N ILE A 70 3.48 -11.51 -5.14
CA ILE A 70 4.10 -10.57 -6.09
C ILE A 70 5.61 -10.88 -6.17
N ALA A 71 6.27 -11.05 -5.02
CA ALA A 71 7.70 -11.36 -4.96
C ALA A 71 8.03 -12.70 -5.65
N GLY A 72 7.20 -13.72 -5.46
CA GLY A 72 7.36 -15.02 -6.13
C GLY A 72 7.29 -14.91 -7.66
N ASN A 73 6.31 -14.18 -8.18
CA ASN A 73 6.17 -13.98 -9.62
C ASN A 73 7.30 -13.13 -10.21
N LEU A 74 7.74 -12.10 -9.47
CA LEU A 74 8.84 -11.23 -9.86
C LEU A 74 10.15 -12.02 -9.95
N GLY A 75 10.43 -12.86 -8.95
CA GLY A 75 11.59 -13.77 -8.97
C GLY A 75 11.54 -14.79 -10.11
N ALA A 76 10.36 -15.34 -10.43
CA ALA A 76 10.20 -16.24 -11.58
C ALA A 76 10.54 -15.52 -12.91
N CYS A 77 10.01 -14.31 -13.11
CA CYS A 77 10.29 -13.51 -14.30
C CYS A 77 11.77 -13.11 -14.40
N GLU A 78 12.39 -12.67 -13.30
CA GLU A 78 13.82 -12.33 -13.29
C GLU A 78 14.73 -13.51 -13.65
N VAL A 79 14.36 -14.72 -13.22
CA VAL A 79 15.11 -15.93 -13.58
C VAL A 79 14.99 -16.20 -15.07
N GLU A 80 13.80 -16.07 -15.67
CA GLU A 80 13.62 -16.22 -17.13
C GLU A 80 14.42 -15.18 -17.93
N LEU A 81 14.47 -13.93 -17.48
CA LEU A 81 15.20 -12.85 -18.17
C LEU A 81 16.73 -13.00 -18.10
N LYS A 82 17.24 -13.80 -17.16
CA LYS A 82 18.68 -14.04 -16.97
C LYS A 82 19.19 -15.30 -17.69
N LYS A 83 18.30 -16.09 -18.32
CA LYS A 83 18.67 -17.26 -19.13
C LYS A 83 19.14 -16.84 -20.52
#